data_AF-A0A5C9BCB8-F1
#
_entry.id   AF-A0A5C9BCB8-F1
#
_cell.length_a   1.000
_cell.length_b   1.000
_cell.length_c   1.000
_cell.angle_alpha   90.00
_cell.angle_beta   90.00
_cell.angle_gamma   90.00
#
_symmetry.space_group_name_H-M   'P 1'
#
loop_
_entity.id
_entity.type
_entity.pdbx_description
1 polymer ?
#
loop_
_entity_poly.entity_id
_entity_poly.type
_entity_poly.pdbx_seq_one_letter_code
_entity_poly.pdbx_strand_id
1 'polypeptide(L)'
;MNLEGGVFLNIGSAVMGPEVYLKALAMARNVAHQHGEKICHFTTAVFDLPSLGDDLSQEAPKNDPRYYFRPFKTILVRTVADGGQSFYVQGDHKATVPALHAAIMQQLTT
;
A
#
# COMPACT_ATOMS: atom_id res chain seq x y z
N MET A 1 10.81 -1.76 16.65
CA MET A 1 10.03 -2.82 15.93
C MET A 1 10.52 -2.91 14.49
N ASN A 2 10.60 -4.09 13.85
CA ASN A 2 11.10 -4.27 12.46
C ASN A 2 10.07 -3.90 11.37
N LEU A 3 9.23 -2.90 11.61
CA LEU A 3 8.25 -2.43 10.62
C LEU A 3 8.84 -1.42 9.65
N GLU A 4 9.77 -0.58 10.12
CA GLU A 4 10.49 0.38 9.26
C GLU A 4 11.28 -0.37 8.19
N GLY A 5 11.12 0.03 6.93
CA GLY A 5 11.62 -0.69 5.76
C GLY A 5 10.78 -1.90 5.35
N GLY A 6 9.65 -2.14 6.01
CA GLY A 6 8.76 -3.25 5.72
C GLY A 6 7.91 -3.09 4.46
N VAL A 7 7.24 -4.19 4.08
CA VAL A 7 6.38 -4.27 2.91
C VAL A 7 4.95 -4.63 3.32
N PHE A 8 3.96 -3.92 2.76
CA PHE A 8 2.54 -4.26 2.91
C PHE A 8 1.86 -4.38 1.53
N LEU A 9 1.22 -5.52 1.27
CA LEU A 9 0.51 -5.79 0.02
C LEU A 9 -0.99 -5.91 0.30
N ASN A 10 -1.80 -5.09 -0.37
CA ASN A 10 -3.25 -5.19 -0.36
C ASN A 10 -3.74 -5.85 -1.66
N ILE A 11 -4.16 -7.11 -1.55
CA ILE A 11 -4.59 -7.93 -2.69
C ILE A 11 -6.11 -8.07 -2.64
N GLY A 12 -6.83 -7.31 -3.46
CA GLY A 12 -8.29 -7.43 -3.64
C GLY A 12 -9.19 -6.93 -2.49
N SER A 13 -8.63 -6.40 -1.40
CA SER A 13 -9.45 -5.90 -0.29
C SER A 13 -9.80 -4.42 -0.48
N ALA A 14 -11.06 -4.15 -0.81
CA ALA A 14 -11.54 -2.80 -1.07
C ALA A 14 -11.89 -2.00 0.21
N VAL A 15 -12.26 -2.69 1.31
CA VAL A 15 -12.75 -2.04 2.54
C VAL A 15 -11.96 -2.50 3.77
N MET A 16 -12.02 -3.79 4.10
CA MET A 16 -11.39 -4.32 5.32
C MET A 16 -9.87 -4.11 5.33
N GLY A 17 -9.19 -4.35 4.21
CA GLY A 17 -7.75 -4.15 4.05
C GLY A 17 -7.30 -2.74 4.47
N PRO A 18 -7.72 -1.67 3.79
CA PRO A 18 -7.34 -0.30 4.16
C PRO A 18 -7.83 0.10 5.57
N GLU A 19 -9.00 -0.35 6.01
CA GLU A 19 -9.56 0.05 7.31
C GLU A 19 -8.88 -0.60 8.52
N VAL A 20 -8.50 -1.87 8.42
CA VAL A 20 -7.74 -2.57 9.46
C VAL A 20 -6.29 -2.11 9.43
N TYR A 21 -5.71 -1.99 8.23
CA TYR A 21 -4.35 -1.51 8.03
C TYR A 21 -4.11 -0.15 8.67
N LEU A 22 -4.98 0.83 8.41
CA LEU A 22 -4.81 2.19 8.94
C LEU A 22 -4.82 2.21 10.47
N LYS A 23 -5.71 1.43 11.09
CA LYS A 23 -5.80 1.34 12.57
C LYS A 23 -4.58 0.64 13.15
N ALA A 24 -4.14 -0.45 12.54
CA ALA A 24 -2.95 -1.19 12.97
C ALA A 24 -1.68 -0.32 12.85
N LEU A 25 -1.51 0.37 11.72
CA LEU A 25 -0.36 1.26 11.51
C LEU A 25 -0.36 2.44 12.49
N ALA A 26 -1.53 3.04 12.76
CA ALA A 26 -1.64 4.10 13.75
C ALA A 26 -1.23 3.62 15.16
N MET A 27 -1.69 2.43 15.57
CA MET A 27 -1.28 1.84 16.85
C MET A 27 0.22 1.55 16.92
N ALA A 28 0.80 1.00 15.84
CA ALA A 28 2.23 0.75 15.76
C ALA A 28 3.06 2.05 15.83
N ARG A 29 2.66 3.08 15.09
CA ARG A 29 3.29 4.42 15.12
C ARG A 29 3.22 5.04 16.51
N ASN A 30 2.10 4.90 17.21
CA ASN A 30 1.94 5.41 18.57
C ASN A 30 2.95 4.77 19.54
N VAL A 31 3.11 3.44 19.48
CA VAL A 31 4.09 2.73 20.32
C VAL A 31 5.52 3.11 19.96
N ALA A 32 5.86 3.17 18.67
CA ALA A 32 7.18 3.61 18.21
C ALA A 32 7.52 5.01 18.71
N HIS A 33 6.56 5.94 18.62
CA HIS A 33 6.73 7.31 19.09
C HIS A 33 7.01 7.39 20.60
N GLN A 34 6.38 6.54 21.41
CA GLN A 34 6.64 6.46 22.86
C GLN A 34 8.08 6.03 23.17
N HIS A 35 8.74 5.31 22.26
CA HIS A 35 10.13 4.88 22.38
C HIS A 35 11.12 5.80 21.64
N GLY A 36 10.66 6.93 21.10
CA GLY A 36 11.49 7.83 20.29
C GLY A 36 11.83 7.28 18.89
N GLU A 37 11.19 6.19 18.48
CA GLU A 37 11.29 5.61 17.13
C GLU A 37 10.27 6.25 16.18
N LYS A 38 10.53 6.17 14.88
CA LYS A 38 9.57 6.57 13.83
C LYS A 38 9.32 5.43 12.87
N ILE A 39 8.09 5.40 12.38
CA ILE A 39 7.58 4.45 11.40
C ILE A 39 7.13 5.30 10.20
N CYS A 40 8.05 5.57 9.27
CA CYS A 40 7.88 6.46 8.11
C CYS A 40 8.16 5.79 6.77
N HIS A 41 9.16 4.91 6.66
CA HIS A 41 9.54 4.32 5.38
C HIS A 41 8.96 2.91 5.21
N PHE A 42 7.93 2.79 4.37
CA PHE A 42 7.31 1.52 3.98
C PHE A 42 7.21 1.42 2.48
N THR A 43 7.24 0.20 1.98
CA THR A 43 6.76 -0.09 0.63
C THR A 43 5.35 -0.64 0.72
N THR A 44 4.40 0.03 0.08
CA THR A 44 3.04 -0.50 -0.06
C THR A 44 2.74 -0.86 -1.50
N ALA A 45 1.86 -1.82 -1.70
CA ALA A 45 1.29 -2.07 -3.02
C ALA A 45 -0.18 -2.45 -2.94
N VAL A 46 -0.95 -2.04 -3.94
CA VAL A 46 -2.34 -2.44 -4.13
C VAL A 46 -2.44 -3.22 -5.44
N PHE A 47 -3.03 -4.42 -5.38
CA PHE A 47 -3.29 -5.29 -6.52
C PHE A 47 -4.79 -5.35 -6.74
N ASP A 48 -5.28 -4.72 -7.80
CA ASP A 48 -6.72 -4.63 -8.07
C ASP A 48 -7.00 -4.35 -9.55
N LEU A 49 -8.28 -4.34 -9.94
CA LEU A 49 -8.74 -4.15 -11.31
C LEU A 49 -9.04 -2.70 -11.72
N PRO A 50 -9.53 -1.79 -10.84
CA PRO A 50 -9.92 -0.44 -11.23
C PRO A 50 -8.80 0.33 -11.95
N SER A 51 -9.13 1.09 -12.98
CA SER A 51 -8.16 2.03 -13.56
C SER A 51 -8.07 3.27 -12.67
N LEU A 52 -6.87 3.54 -12.14
CA LEU A 52 -6.63 4.69 -11.27
C LEU A 52 -5.97 5.87 -12.01
N GLY A 53 -5.64 5.72 -13.29
CA GLY A 53 -4.92 6.72 -14.08
C GLY A 53 -3.42 6.75 -13.78
N ASP A 54 -2.73 7.72 -14.38
CA ASP A 54 -1.27 7.77 -14.39
C ASP A 54 -0.67 8.46 -13.16
N ASP A 55 -1.38 9.45 -12.59
CA ASP A 55 -0.94 10.14 -11.39
C ASP A 55 -1.61 9.54 -10.14
N LEU A 56 -0.79 8.81 -9.38
CA LEU A 56 -1.18 8.19 -8.11
C LEU A 56 -0.58 8.90 -6.89
N SER A 57 0.08 10.04 -7.10
CA SER A 57 0.75 10.78 -6.03
C SER A 57 -0.24 11.59 -5.17
N GLN A 58 -1.43 11.86 -5.70
CA GLN A 58 -2.48 12.65 -5.05
C GLN A 58 -3.81 11.89 -5.01
N GLU A 59 -4.65 12.21 -4.02
CA GLU A 59 -6.00 11.67 -3.95
C GLU A 59 -6.83 12.13 -5.17
N ALA A 60 -7.67 11.24 -5.71
CA ALA A 60 -8.66 11.64 -6.72
C ALA A 60 -9.60 12.74 -6.20
N PRO A 61 -10.09 13.66 -7.05
CA PRO A 61 -11.04 14.68 -6.63
C PRO A 61 -12.41 14.07 -6.32
N LYS A 62 -13.20 14.73 -5.46
CA LYS A 62 -14.50 14.20 -4.97
C LYS A 62 -15.55 13.96 -6.06
N ASN A 63 -15.42 14.63 -7.20
CA ASN A 63 -16.29 14.44 -8.37
C ASN A 63 -15.87 13.26 -9.25
N ASP A 64 -14.80 12.54 -8.89
CA ASP A 64 -14.30 11.37 -9.59
C ASP A 64 -14.65 10.08 -8.83
N PRO A 65 -15.21 9.05 -9.48
CA PRO A 65 -15.52 7.76 -8.84
C PRO A 65 -14.34 7.11 -8.12
N ARG A 66 -13.10 7.33 -8.60
CA ARG A 66 -11.87 6.80 -7.97
C ARG A 66 -11.69 7.29 -6.54
N TYR A 67 -12.29 8.42 -6.16
CA TYR A 67 -12.28 8.95 -4.80
C TYR A 67 -12.82 7.95 -3.76
N TYR A 68 -13.76 7.10 -4.18
CA TYR A 68 -14.39 6.11 -3.29
C TYR A 68 -13.62 4.81 -3.17
N PHE A 69 -12.59 4.59 -4.00
CA PHE A 69 -11.71 3.44 -3.89
C PHE A 69 -10.72 3.65 -2.73
N ARG A 70 -11.07 3.12 -1.56
CA ARG A 70 -10.35 3.31 -0.29
C ARG A 70 -8.85 2.97 -0.35
N PRO A 71 -8.40 1.92 -1.07
CA PRO A 71 -6.98 1.61 -1.18
C PRO A 71 -6.17 2.73 -1.83
N PHE A 72 -6.73 3.45 -2.82
CA PHE A 72 -6.02 4.57 -3.46
C PHE A 72 -5.70 5.66 -2.44
N LYS A 73 -6.73 6.13 -1.74
CA LYS A 73 -6.59 7.17 -0.73
C LYS A 73 -5.71 6.74 0.46
N THR A 74 -5.97 5.57 1.01
CA THR A 74 -5.35 5.15 2.28
C THR A 74 -3.96 4.59 2.07
N ILE A 75 -3.82 3.60 1.18
CA ILE A 75 -2.61 2.78 1.06
C ILE A 75 -1.62 3.41 0.09
N LEU A 76 -2.10 3.94 -1.05
CA LEU A 76 -1.21 4.50 -2.06
C LEU A 76 -0.78 5.93 -1.76
N VAL A 77 -1.68 6.78 -1.27
CA VAL A 77 -1.38 8.20 -1.04
C VAL A 77 -0.98 8.48 0.41
N ARG A 78 -1.90 8.29 1.37
CA ARG A 78 -1.70 8.75 2.76
C ARG A 78 -0.60 8.03 3.52
N THR A 79 -0.45 6.73 3.28
CA THR A 79 0.49 5.89 4.04
C THR A 79 1.93 6.34 3.86
N VAL A 80 2.26 6.77 2.63
CA VAL A 80 3.61 7.12 2.20
C VAL A 80 3.86 8.64 2.18
N ALA A 81 2.90 9.43 2.66
CA ALA A 81 3.00 10.89 2.67
C ALA A 81 4.16 11.40 3.55
N ASP A 82 4.48 10.67 4.62
CA ASP A 82 5.58 10.99 5.55
C ASP A 82 6.90 10.26 5.20
N GLY A 83 6.95 9.59 4.04
CA GLY A 83 8.09 8.78 3.57
C GLY A 83 7.68 7.43 2.97
N GLY A 84 8.61 6.75 2.30
CA GLY A 84 8.35 5.45 1.66
C GLY A 84 7.83 5.56 0.23
N GLN A 85 7.32 4.45 -0.30
CA GLN A 85 6.88 4.33 -1.69
C GLN A 85 5.66 3.42 -1.82
N SER A 86 4.79 3.73 -2.77
CA SER A 86 3.61 2.93 -3.05
C SER A 86 3.53 2.54 -4.52
N PHE A 87 2.94 1.38 -4.80
CA PHE A 87 2.80 0.84 -6.14
C PHE A 87 1.37 0.38 -6.39
N TYR A 88 0.85 0.66 -7.58
CA TYR A 88 -0.41 0.08 -8.03
C TYR A 88 -0.16 -0.92 -9.15
N VAL A 89 -0.61 -2.16 -8.95
CA VAL A 89 -0.53 -3.21 -9.95
C VAL A 89 -1.93 -3.51 -10.43
N GLN A 90 -2.28 -2.95 -11.58
CA GLN A 90 -3.60 -3.16 -12.18
C GLN A 90 -3.64 -4.49 -12.92
N GLY A 91 -4.55 -5.39 -12.54
CA GLY A 91 -4.77 -6.64 -13.27
C GLY A 91 -5.37 -7.77 -12.43
N ASP A 92 -5.75 -8.86 -13.10
CA ASP A 92 -6.28 -10.06 -12.45
C ASP A 92 -5.21 -10.70 -11.55
N HIS A 93 -5.59 -11.09 -10.33
CA HIS A 93 -4.68 -11.72 -9.38
C HIS A 93 -4.08 -13.03 -9.90
N LYS A 94 -4.78 -13.76 -10.78
CA LYS A 94 -4.24 -14.96 -11.45
C LYS A 94 -3.02 -14.64 -12.31
N ALA A 95 -2.89 -13.40 -12.80
CA ALA A 95 -1.71 -12.95 -13.52
C ALA A 95 -0.72 -12.26 -12.59
N THR A 96 -1.19 -11.33 -11.76
CA THR A 96 -0.32 -10.40 -11.02
C THR A 96 0.38 -11.05 -9.83
N VAL A 97 -0.28 -11.95 -9.09
CA VAL A 97 0.32 -12.61 -7.92
C VAL A 97 1.39 -13.63 -8.32
N PRO A 98 1.16 -14.54 -9.29
CA PRO A 98 2.21 -15.43 -9.77
C PRO A 98 3.38 -14.69 -10.42
N ALA A 99 3.12 -13.59 -11.14
CA ALA A 99 4.18 -12.77 -11.73
C ALA A 99 5.09 -12.14 -10.66
N LEU A 100 4.50 -11.59 -9.59
CA LEU A 100 5.26 -11.08 -8.44
C LEU A 100 6.11 -12.19 -7.81
N HIS A 101 5.51 -13.36 -7.57
CA HIS A 101 6.24 -14.50 -7.02
C HIS A 101 7.42 -14.91 -7.91
N ALA A 102 7.21 -15.04 -9.22
CA ALA A 102 8.27 -15.38 -10.16
C ALA A 102 9.42 -14.36 -10.15
N ALA A 103 9.09 -13.06 -10.14
CA ALA A 103 10.07 -11.98 -10.08
C ALA A 103 10.89 -12.01 -8.77
N ILE A 104 10.23 -12.27 -7.63
CA ILE A 104 10.91 -12.42 -6.33
C ILE A 104 11.87 -13.63 -6.37
N MET A 105 11.41 -14.78 -6.87
CA MET A 105 12.24 -15.98 -6.94
C MET A 105 13.46 -15.82 -7.84
N GLN A 106 13.32 -15.08 -8.95
CA GLN A 106 14.45 -14.76 -9.83
C GLN A 106 15.51 -13.91 -9.12
N GLN A 107 15.09 -12.91 -8.33
CA GLN A 107 16.00 -12.05 -7.57
C GLN A 107 16.69 -12.77 -6.42
N LEU A 108 16.03 -13.75 -5.78
CA LEU A 108 16.61 -14.51 -4.66
C LEU A 108 17.58 -15.61 -5.10
N THR A 109 17.47 -16.05 -6.36
CA THR A 109 18.33 -17.11 -6.91
C THR A 109 19.59 -16.53 -7.59
N THR A 110 19.64 -15.21 -7.78
CA THR A 110 20.78 -14.48 -8.36
C THR A 110 21.67 -13.93 -7.26
#